data_AF-A0A920SNE6-F1
#
_entry.id   AF-A0A920SNE6-F1
#
_cell.length_a   1.000
_cell.length_b   1.000
_cell.length_c   1.000
_cell.angle_alpha   90.00
_cell.angle_beta   90.00
_cell.angle_gamma   90.00
#
_symmetry.space_group_name_H-M   'P 1'
#
loop_
_entity.id
_entity.type
_entity.pdbx_description
1 polymer ?
#
loop_
_entity_poly.entity_id
_entity_poly.type
_entity_poly.pdbx_seq_one_letter_code
_entity_poly.pdbx_strand_id
1 'polypeptide(L)' 'MSLRTARILTSIYLALALFFVTWPGLKPFARVEPLVLGLPFSMAWIAGWIAGSVFVLYGLDRVERRYRDGEDS' A
#
# COMPACT_ATOMS: atom_id res chain seq x y z
N MET A 1 -8.91 8.85 15.07
CA MET A 1 -7.57 8.57 14.52
C MET A 1 -6.97 9.91 14.10
N SER A 2 -5.79 10.29 14.57
CA SER A 2 -5.20 11.59 14.20
C SER A 2 -4.81 11.59 12.72
N LEU A 3 -5.01 12.71 12.01
CA LEU A 3 -4.55 12.92 10.63
C LEU A 3 -3.05 12.62 10.49
N ARG A 4 -2.26 12.92 11.54
CA ARG A 4 -0.83 12.63 11.60
C ARG A 4 -0.56 11.12 11.58
N THR A 5 -1.33 10.34 12.33
CA THR A 5 -1.23 8.87 12.36
C THR A 5 -1.57 8.27 11.00
N ALA A 6 -2.65 8.73 10.35
CA ALA A 6 -3.05 8.24 9.03
C ALA A 6 -1.99 8.53 7.95
N ARG A 7 -1.40 9.74 7.98
CA ARG A 7 -0.29 10.11 7.11
C ARG A 7 0.94 9.26 7.34
N ILE A 8 1.36 9.08 8.60
CA ILE A 8 2.51 8.22 8.93
C ILE A 8 2.27 6.79 8.46
N LEU A 9 1.09 6.24 8.69
CA LEU A 9 0.74 4.88 8.26
C LEU A 9 0.82 4.73 6.73
N THR A 10 0.32 5.73 6.01
CA THR A 10 0.37 5.78 4.55
C THR A 10 1.80 5.87 4.04
N SER A 11 2.61 6.76 4.60
CA SER A 11 4.01 6.90 4.22
C SER A 11 4.81 5.63 4.50
N ILE A 12 4.59 4.97 5.64
CA ILE A 12 5.22 3.69 5.97
C ILE A 12 4.80 2.62 4.97
N TYR A 13 3.50 2.52 4.68
CA TYR A 13 2.99 1.56 3.70
C TYR A 13 3.63 1.74 2.32
N LEU A 14 3.68 2.98 1.82
CA LEU A 14 4.27 3.28 0.53
C LEU A 14 5.79 3.05 0.51
N ALA A 15 6.50 3.34 1.61
CA ALA A 15 7.92 3.04 1.72
C ALA A 15 8.18 1.52 1.70
N LEU A 16 7.35 0.73 2.39
CA LEU A 16 7.43 -0.73 2.34
C LEU A 16 7.08 -1.25 0.95
N ALA A 17 6.03 -0.72 0.30
CA ALA A 17 5.66 -1.08 -1.06
C ALA A 17 6.82 -0.83 -2.03
N LEU A 18 7.45 0.35 -1.94
CA LEU A 18 8.62 0.69 -2.74
C LEU A 18 9.76 -0.30 -2.49
N PHE A 19 10.06 -0.61 -1.23
CA PHE A 19 11.13 -1.53 -0.87
C PHE A 19 10.88 -2.96 -1.38
N PHE A 20 9.66 -3.49 -1.20
CA PHE A 20 9.31 -4.86 -1.57
C PHE A 20 9.03 -5.07 -3.06
N VAL A 21 8.76 -3.99 -3.81
CA VAL A 21 8.55 -4.03 -5.26
C VAL A 21 9.81 -3.66 -6.04
N THR A 22 10.77 -2.95 -5.42
CA THR A 22 12.03 -2.53 -6.06
C THR A 22 13.20 -3.44 -5.68
N TRP A 23 14.24 -3.48 -6.52
CA TRP A 23 15.52 -4.09 -6.13
C TRP A 23 16.12 -3.34 -4.94
N PRO A 24 16.59 -4.00 -3.85
CA PRO A 24 16.80 -5.43 -3.67
C PRO A 24 15.65 -6.21 -2.99
N GLY A 25 14.61 -5.55 -2.49
CA GLY A 25 13.55 -6.21 -1.71
C GLY A 25 12.65 -7.13 -2.53
N LEU A 26 12.59 -6.94 -3.85
CA LEU A 26 11.90 -7.86 -4.76
C LEU A 26 12.66 -9.20 -4.97
N LYS A 27 13.99 -9.22 -4.80
CA LYS A 27 14.84 -10.39 -5.08
C LYS A 27 14.33 -11.71 -4.49
N PRO A 28 13.92 -11.81 -3.20
CA PRO A 28 13.39 -13.06 -2.65
C PRO A 28 12.07 -13.51 -3.28
N PHE A 29 11.28 -12.57 -3.83
CA PHE A 29 9.95 -12.78 -4.40
C PHE A 29 9.96 -12.85 -5.94
N ALA A 30 11.11 -12.64 -6.58
CA ALA A 30 11.33 -12.78 -8.02
C ALA A 30 11.40 -14.26 -8.45
N ARG A 31 10.37 -15.04 -8.07
CA ARG A 31 10.23 -16.45 -8.43
C ARG A 31 9.02 -16.62 -9.35
N VAL A 32 9.16 -17.48 -10.35
CA VAL A 32 8.08 -17.81 -11.29
C VAL A 32 7.04 -18.71 -10.62
N GLU A 33 7.50 -19.59 -9.72
CA GLU A 33 6.65 -20.49 -8.94
C GLU A 33 6.68 -20.08 -7.44
N PRO A 34 5.58 -20.27 -6.71
CA PRO A 34 4.30 -20.88 -7.13
C PRO A 34 3.44 -19.94 -8.00
N LEU A 35 2.51 -20.52 -8.75
CA LEU A 35 1.51 -19.74 -9.48
C LEU A 35 0.37 -19.33 -8.53
N VAL A 36 0.04 -18.04 -8.51
CA VAL A 36 -1.08 -17.47 -7.75
C VAL A 36 -2.13 -17.03 -8.75
N LEU A 37 -3.32 -17.66 -8.73
CA LEU A 37 -4.40 -17.39 -9.70
C LEU A 37 -3.95 -17.56 -11.17
N GLY A 38 -3.00 -18.47 -11.43
CA GLY A 38 -2.41 -18.68 -12.76
C GLY A 38 -1.33 -17.66 -13.16
N LEU A 39 -1.00 -16.70 -12.30
CA LEU A 39 0.07 -15.72 -12.50
C LEU A 39 1.33 -16.13 -11.72
N PRO A 40 2.54 -15.75 -12.19
CA PRO A 40 3.76 -15.87 -11.39
C PRO A 40 3.61 -15.18 -10.02
N PHE A 41 4.14 -15.79 -8.97
CA PHE A 41 4.09 -15.21 -7.61
C PHE A 41 4.59 -13.76 -7.59
N SER A 42 5.67 -13.46 -8.31
CA SER A 42 6.23 -12.10 -8.43
C SER A 42 5.21 -11.08 -8.94
N MET A 43 4.39 -11.46 -9.92
CA MET A 43 3.36 -10.59 -10.50
C MET A 43 2.20 -10.38 -9.53
N ALA A 44 1.71 -11.46 -8.89
CA ALA A 44 0.67 -11.37 -7.88
C ALA A 44 1.11 -10.54 -6.66
N TRP A 45 2.38 -10.65 -6.26
CA TRP A 45 2.99 -9.89 -5.18
C TRP A 45 2.96 -8.38 -5.47
N ILE A 46 3.45 -7.98 -6.65
CA ILE A 46 3.46 -6.58 -7.08
C ILE A 46 2.03 -6.05 -7.20
N ALA A 47 1.13 -6.82 -7.82
CA ALA A 47 -0.28 -6.46 -7.93
C ALA A 47 -0.94 -6.27 -6.55
N GLY A 48 -0.59 -7.09 -5.55
CA GLY A 48 -1.06 -6.97 -4.18
C GLY A 48 -0.67 -5.64 -3.53
N TRP A 49 0.58 -5.21 -3.70
CA TRP A 49 1.05 -3.90 -3.21
C TRP A 49 0.35 -2.74 -3.91
N ILE A 50 0.15 -2.83 -5.23
CA ILE A 50 -0.57 -1.79 -6.00
C ILE A 50 -2.02 -1.72 -5.55
N ALA A 51 -2.73 -2.84 -5.47
CA ALA A 51 -4.12 -2.89 -5.02
C ALA A 51 -4.25 -2.37 -3.59
N GLY A 52 -3.35 -2.77 -2.69
CA GLY A 52 -3.32 -2.29 -1.31
C GLY A 52 -3.10 -0.78 -1.19
N SER A 53 -2.32 -0.16 -2.08
CA SER A 53 -2.13 1.30 -2.11
C SER A 53 -3.44 2.06 -2.33
N VAL A 54 -4.37 1.52 -3.13
CA VAL A 54 -5.69 2.11 -3.35
C VAL A 54 -6.47 2.17 -2.05
N PHE A 55 -6.49 1.08 -1.27
CA PHE A 55 -7.19 1.04 0.01
C PHE A 55 -6.57 1.97 1.05
N VAL A 56 -5.23 2.06 1.09
CA VAL A 56 -4.50 2.94 2.00
C VAL A 56 -4.80 4.40 1.69
N LEU A 57 -4.71 4.80 0.41
CA LEU A 57 -5.01 6.16 -0.02
C LEU A 57 -6.50 6.50 0.17
N TYR A 58 -7.39 5.57 -0.11
CA TYR A 58 -8.83 5.74 0.17
C TYR A 58 -9.09 5.93 1.67
N GLY A 59 -8.41 5.16 2.53
CA GLY A 59 -8.48 5.32 3.98
C GLY A 59 -7.96 6.69 4.43
N LEU A 60 -6.85 7.16 3.85
CA LEU A 60 -6.30 8.49 4.12
C LEU A 60 -7.28 9.59 3.72
N ASP A 61 -7.81 9.55 2.49
CA ASP A 61 -8.80 10.51 2.00
C ASP A 61 -10.05 10.54 2.89
N ARG A 62 -10.54 9.38 3.34
CA ARG A 62 -11.67 9.29 4.26
C ARG A 62 -11.39 9.94 5.62
N VAL A 63 -10.17 9.78 6.15
CA VAL A 63 -9.76 10.41 7.42
C VAL A 63 -9.58 11.91 7.24
N GLU A 64 -8.99 12.34 6.13
CA GLU A 64 -8.78 13.75 5.81
C GLU A 64 -10.10 14.51 5.63
N ARG A 65 -11.07 13.91 4.90
CA ARG A 65 -12.42 14.47 4.77
C ARG A 65 -13.09 14.69 6.13
N ARG A 66 -13.07 13.68 7.01
CA ARG A 66 -13.66 13.79 8.36
C ARG A 66 -13.01 14.86 9.22
N TYR A 67 -11.69 15.06 9.05
CA TYR A 67 -10.98 16.09 9.80
C TYR A 67 -11.38 17.49 9.32
N ARG A 68 -11.46 17.70 8.00
CA ARG A 68 -11.91 18.97 7.40
C ARG A 68 -13.36 19.32 7.78
N ASP A 69 -14.28 18.37 7.66
CA ASP A 69 -15.70 18.60 7.98
C ASP A 69 -15.91 18.96 9.47
N GLY A 70 -15.01 18.55 10.36
CA GLY A 70 -15.04 18.88 11.78
C GLY A 70 -14.40 20.22 12.16
N GLU A 71 -13.62 20.85 11.28
CA GLU A 71 -13.08 22.20 11.46
C GLU A 71 -14.09 23.29 11.02
N ASP A 72 -15.02 22.95 10.13
CA ASP A 72 -16.07 23.85 9.62
C ASP A 72 -17.36 23.87 10.49
N SER A 73 -17.39 23.14 11.62
CA SER A 73 -18.53 23.01 12.54
C SER A 73 -18.30 23.72 13.87
#